data_AF-A0A4W5K793-F1
#
_entry.id   AF-A0A4W5K793-F1
#
_cell.length_a   1.000
_cell.length_b   1.000
_cell.length_c   1.000
_cell.angle_alpha   90.00
_cell.angle_beta   90.00
_cell.angle_gamma   90.00
#
_symmetry.space_group_name_H-M   'P 1'
#
loop_
_entity.id
_entity.type
_entity.pdbx_description
1 polymer ?
#
loop_
_entity_poly.entity_id
_entity_poly.type
_entity_poly.pdbx_seq_one_letter_code
_entity_poly.pdbx_strand_id
1 'polypeptide(L)'
;SSSQWAFTYKSVLTRIIKAGYGALQLEYFFTAGPDEVRAWTIRKGTRAPQAAGKIHTDFEKGFIMAEVMKFEDFKEGGSENAVKVSRQGADEGSLL
;
A
#
# COMPACT_ATOMS: atom_id res chain seq x y z
N SER A 1 -5.47 21.30 41.91
CA SER A 1 -6.47 22.02 41.09
C SER A 1 -5.72 22.47 39.85
N SER A 2 -5.92 22.00 38.63
CA SER A 2 -6.91 21.14 37.97
C SER A 2 -6.32 20.80 36.60
N SER A 3 -6.62 19.64 36.03
CA SER A 3 -6.77 19.37 34.57
C SER A 3 -6.48 17.90 34.25
N GLN A 4 -7.46 17.03 34.45
CA GLN A 4 -7.49 15.71 33.83
C GLN A 4 -8.93 15.38 33.44
N TRP A 5 -9.32 15.77 32.22
CA TRP A 5 -10.37 15.09 31.47
C TRP A 5 -10.25 15.45 29.98
N ALA A 6 -9.19 15.05 29.29
CA ALA A 6 -9.22 15.08 27.83
C ALA A 6 -10.00 13.85 27.33
N PHE A 7 -11.32 13.97 27.14
CA PHE A 7 -12.07 12.94 26.42
C PHE A 7 -11.73 13.02 24.93
N THR A 8 -10.91 12.10 24.44
CA THR A 8 -10.58 12.01 23.01
C THR A 8 -11.72 11.30 22.27
N TYR A 9 -12.63 12.05 21.66
CA TYR A 9 -13.67 11.48 20.80
C TYR A 9 -13.08 11.08 19.45
N LYS A 10 -12.96 9.77 19.20
CA LYS A 10 -12.54 9.25 17.88
C LYS A 10 -13.73 9.24 16.94
N SER A 11 -13.60 9.91 15.79
CA SER A 11 -14.63 9.93 14.76
C SER A 11 -14.99 8.52 14.26
N VAL A 12 -16.29 8.24 14.18
CA VAL A 12 -16.82 6.98 13.61
C VAL A 12 -16.78 6.96 12.09
N LEU A 13 -16.60 8.11 11.44
CA LEU A 13 -16.62 8.24 9.98
C LEU A 13 -15.57 7.35 9.30
N THR A 14 -14.37 7.25 9.87
CA THR A 14 -13.30 6.40 9.33
C THR A 14 -13.71 4.93 9.30
N ARG A 15 -14.49 4.46 10.27
CA ARG A 15 -14.99 3.07 10.30
C ARG A 15 -16.02 2.84 9.21
N ILE A 16 -16.94 3.79 9.02
CA ILE A 16 -17.98 3.72 7.98
C ILE A 16 -17.35 3.73 6.58
N ILE A 17 -16.38 4.62 6.34
CA ILE A 17 -15.67 4.69 5.05
C ILE A 17 -14.97 3.36 4.75
N LYS A 18 -14.22 2.81 5.71
CA LYS A 18 -13.54 1.51 5.53
C LYS A 18 -14.52 0.37 5.29
N ALA A 19 -15.64 0.35 6.02
CA ALA A 19 -16.68 -0.66 5.84
C ALA A 19 -17.33 -0.59 4.46
N GLY A 20 -17.67 0.61 3.98
CA GLY A 20 -18.21 0.83 2.63
C GLY A 20 -17.22 0.43 1.54
N TYR A 21 -15.94 0.76 1.72
CA TYR A 21 -14.87 0.39 0.80
C TYR A 21 -14.73 -1.15 0.68
N GLY A 22 -14.79 -1.85 1.83
CA GLY A 22 -14.81 -3.31 1.88
C GLY A 22 -16.06 -3.91 1.23
N ALA A 23 -17.24 -3.32 1.46
CA ALA A 23 -18.51 -3.76 0.88
C ALA A 23 -18.53 -3.66 -0.65
N LEU A 24 -17.87 -2.64 -1.21
CA LEU A 24 -17.70 -2.47 -2.65
C LEU A 24 -16.58 -3.34 -3.26
N GLN A 25 -15.95 -4.19 -2.44
CA GLN A 25 -14.79 -5.00 -2.81
C GLN A 25 -13.66 -4.16 -3.42
N LEU A 26 -13.44 -2.98 -2.85
CA LEU A 26 -12.33 -2.11 -3.24
C LEU A 26 -11.12 -2.39 -2.36
N GLU A 27 -9.95 -2.28 -2.97
CA GLU A 27 -8.65 -2.25 -2.31
C GLU A 27 -7.79 -1.17 -2.97
N TYR A 28 -6.64 -0.85 -2.37
CA TYR A 28 -5.75 0.17 -2.92
C TYR A 28 -4.30 -0.26 -2.81
N PHE A 29 -3.50 0.24 -3.75
CA PHE A 29 -2.04 0.16 -3.70
C PHE A 29 -1.45 1.56 -3.69
N PHE A 30 -0.18 1.67 -3.33
CA PHE A 30 0.51 2.96 -3.27
C PHE A 30 1.58 3.05 -4.34
N THR A 31 1.72 4.24 -4.91
CA THR A 31 2.95 4.69 -5.54
C THR A 31 3.62 5.63 -4.55
N ALA A 32 4.88 5.37 -4.21
CA ALA A 32 5.66 6.19 -3.32
C ALA A 32 6.94 6.61 -4.03
N GLY A 33 7.13 7.92 -4.20
CA GLY A 33 8.35 8.54 -4.69
C GLY A 33 8.74 9.73 -3.81
N PRO A 34 9.90 10.36 -4.05
CA PRO A 34 10.33 11.54 -3.30
C PRO A 34 9.37 12.72 -3.45
N ASP A 35 8.73 12.84 -4.61
CA ASP A 35 7.86 13.96 -4.96
C ASP A 35 6.37 13.69 -4.64
N GLU A 36 5.91 12.45 -4.78
CA GLU A 36 4.51 12.10 -4.60
C GLU A 36 4.32 10.73 -3.94
N VAL A 37 3.41 10.68 -2.96
CA VAL A 37 2.85 9.43 -2.43
C VAL A 37 1.35 9.44 -2.67
N ARG A 38 0.86 8.45 -3.42
CA ARG A 38 -0.55 8.37 -3.83
C ARG A 38 -1.13 6.98 -3.67
N ALA A 39 -2.38 6.92 -3.22
CA ALA A 39 -3.18 5.71 -3.16
C ALA A 39 -4.05 5.57 -4.41
N TRP A 40 -4.00 4.42 -5.07
CA TRP A 40 -4.77 4.09 -6.26
C TRP A 40 -5.82 3.04 -5.92
N THR A 41 -7.09 3.39 -6.11
CA THR A 41 -8.22 2.50 -5.85
C THR A 41 -8.40 1.49 -6.98
N ILE A 42 -8.45 0.21 -6.65
CA ILE A 42 -8.70 -0.91 -7.56
C ILE A 42 -9.78 -1.82 -6.97
N ARG A 43 -10.32 -2.72 -7.81
CA ARG A 43 -11.19 -3.79 -7.32
C ARG A 43 -10.34 -4.97 -6.85
N LYS A 44 -10.82 -5.71 -5.87
CA LYS A 44 -10.18 -6.97 -5.45
C LYS A 44 -9.99 -7.90 -6.63
N GLY A 45 -8.78 -8.43 -6.77
CA GLY A 45 -8.41 -9.34 -7.86
C GLY A 45 -8.07 -8.64 -9.19
N THR A 46 -7.94 -7.30 -9.21
CA THR A 46 -7.40 -6.57 -10.35
C THR A 46 -5.96 -7.05 -10.62
N ARG A 47 -5.64 -7.38 -11.88
CA ARG A 47 -4.30 -7.85 -12.25
C ARG A 47 -3.31 -6.69 -12.28
N ALA A 48 -2.02 -6.97 -12.09
CA ALA A 48 -0.96 -5.96 -12.09
C ALA A 48 -0.95 -5.03 -13.34
N PRO A 49 -1.14 -5.52 -14.58
CA PRO A 49 -1.22 -4.63 -15.75
C PRO A 49 -2.39 -3.64 -15.68
N GLN A 50 -3.56 -4.10 -15.22
CA GLN A 50 -4.77 -3.28 -15.09
C GLN A 50 -4.64 -2.27 -13.95
N ALA A 51 -3.95 -2.65 -12.86
CA ALA A 51 -3.61 -1.75 -11.78
C ALA A 51 -2.64 -0.66 -12.26
N ALA A 52 -1.63 -1.01 -13.06
CA ALA A 52 -0.73 -0.05 -13.70
C ALA A 52 -1.48 0.89 -14.66
N GLY A 53 -2.49 0.37 -15.37
CA GLY A 53 -3.42 1.16 -16.19
C GLY A 53 -4.15 2.28 -15.45
N LYS A 54 -4.34 2.15 -14.13
CA LYS A 54 -4.91 3.23 -13.30
C LYS A 54 -3.97 4.41 -13.10
N ILE A 55 -2.66 4.18 -13.17
CA ILE A 55 -1.65 5.23 -13.13
C ILE A 55 -1.57 5.91 -14.51
N HIS A 56 -1.45 5.10 -15.57
CA HIS A 56 -1.46 5.58 -16.96
C HIS A 56 -1.87 4.46 -17.92
N THR A 57 -2.66 4.78 -18.96
CA THR A 57 -3.16 3.78 -19.91
C THR A 57 -2.06 3.07 -20.71
N ASP A 58 -0.91 3.72 -20.87
CA ASP A 58 0.24 3.12 -21.58
C ASP A 58 0.92 2.02 -20.75
N PHE A 59 0.89 2.11 -19.42
CA PHE A 59 1.46 1.08 -18.57
C PHE A 59 0.68 -0.23 -18.60
N GLU A 60 -0.61 -0.20 -18.96
CA GLU A 60 -1.38 -1.43 -19.13
C GLU A 60 -0.94 -2.19 -20.39
N LYS A 61 -0.69 -1.48 -21.49
CA LYS A 61 -0.26 -2.07 -22.77
C LYS A 61 1.22 -2.46 -22.75
N GLY A 62 2.06 -1.65 -22.11
CA GLY A 62 3.50 -1.86 -22.00
C GLY A 62 3.92 -2.55 -20.71
N PHE A 63 3.01 -3.23 -20.00
CA PHE A 63 3.34 -3.87 -18.73
C PHE A 63 4.37 -4.98 -18.92
N ILE A 64 5.54 -4.84 -18.28
CA ILE A 64 6.60 -5.86 -18.31
C ILE A 64 6.67 -6.58 -16.95
N MET A 65 6.81 -5.81 -15.88
CA MET A 65 6.93 -6.31 -14.51
C MET A 65 6.52 -5.20 -13.54
N ALA A 66 6.11 -5.56 -12.33
CA ALA A 66 5.95 -4.64 -11.21
C ALA A 66 6.78 -5.14 -10.02
N GLU A 67 7.58 -4.25 -9.44
CA GLU A 67 8.19 -4.48 -8.13
C GLU A 67 7.14 -4.17 -7.06
N VAL A 68 6.77 -5.19 -6.28
CA VAL A 68 5.75 -5.07 -5.24
C VAL A 68 6.38 -5.32 -3.88
N MET A 69 6.26 -4.33 -3.00
CA MET A 69 6.67 -4.43 -1.60
C MET A 69 5.45 -4.44 -0.69
N LYS A 70 5.46 -5.29 0.34
CA LYS A 70 4.41 -5.23 1.36
C LYS A 70 4.65 -4.01 2.24
N PHE A 71 3.56 -3.37 2.66
CA PHE A 71 3.62 -2.19 3.52
C PHE A 71 4.29 -2.48 4.87
N GLU A 72 4.06 -3.67 5.43
CA GLU A 72 4.66 -4.10 6.71
C GLU A 72 6.19 -4.14 6.59
N ASP A 73 6.72 -4.84 5.58
CA ASP A 73 8.15 -4.88 5.27
C ASP A 73 8.72 -3.46 5.08
N PHE A 74 8.00 -2.59 4.36
CA PHE A 74 8.43 -1.20 4.13
C PHE A 74 8.48 -0.36 5.41
N LYS A 75 7.49 -0.52 6.27
CA LYS A 75 7.43 0.18 7.55
C LYS A 75 8.55 -0.27 8.50
N GLU A 76 8.89 -1.56 8.50
CA GLU A 76 9.95 -2.12 9.35
C GLU A 76 11.35 -1.80 8.80
N GLY A 77 11.53 -1.89 7.49
CA GLY A 77 12.80 -1.60 6.83
C GLY A 77 13.14 -0.10 6.76
N GLY A 78 12.14 0.79 6.88
CA GLY A 78 12.31 2.24 6.93
C GLY A 78 12.81 2.91 5.64
N SER A 79 13.26 2.14 4.66
CA SER A 79 13.68 2.61 3.33
C SER A 79 13.48 1.51 2.28
N GLU A 80 13.26 1.91 1.03
CA GLU A 80 13.12 0.97 -0.08
C GLU A 80 14.34 0.05 -0.23
N ASN A 81 15.55 0.60 -0.07
CA ASN A 81 16.79 -0.18 -0.17
C ASN A 81 16.89 -1.27 0.91
N ALA A 82 16.49 -0.96 2.14
CA ALA A 82 16.50 -1.94 3.22
C ALA A 82 15.52 -3.11 2.98
N VAL A 83 14.37 -2.82 2.37
CA VAL A 83 13.36 -3.84 2.01
C VAL A 83 13.84 -4.70 0.84
N LYS A 84 14.49 -4.08 -0.16
CA LYS A 84 15.05 -4.80 -1.30
C LYS A 84 16.16 -5.76 -0.86
N VAL A 85 17.10 -5.29 -0.03
CA VAL A 85 18.20 -6.12 0.49
C VAL A 85 17.69 -7.26 1.38
N SER A 86 16.70 -7.00 2.24
CA SER A 86 16.12 -8.06 3.10
C SER A 86 15.33 -9.10 2.30
N ARG A 87 14.59 -8.70 1.26
CA ARG A 87 13.98 -9.65 0.30
C ARG A 87 15.02 -10.50 -0.40
N GLN A 88 16.07 -9.87 -0.91
CA GLN A 88 17.11 -10.55 -1.67
C GLN A 88 17.89 -11.56 -0.79
N GLY A 89 18.18 -11.19 0.47
CA GLY A 89 18.76 -12.12 1.45
C GLY A 89 17.81 -13.23 1.89
N ALA A 90 16.49 -13.00 1.89
CA ALA A 90 15.49 -14.04 2.16
C ALA A 90 15.35 -15.03 1.01
N ASP A 91 15.40 -14.55 -0.24
CA ASP A 91 15.36 -15.39 -1.44
C ASP A 91 16.64 -16.25 -1.57
N GLU A 92 17.81 -15.71 -1.17
CA GLU A 92 19.08 -16.45 -1.10
C GLU A 92 19.13 -17.45 0.07
N GLY A 93 18.51 -17.12 1.22
CA GLY A 93 18.43 -18.02 2.38
C GLY A 93 17.46 -19.19 2.21
N SER A 94 16.55 -19.14 1.23
CA SER A 94 15.63 -20.24 0.89
C SER A 94 16.28 -21.33 0.01
N LEU A 95 17.56 -21.19 -0.35
CA LEU A 95 18.31 -22.13 -1.19
C LEU A 95 19.34 -22.99 -0.41
N LEU A 96 19.29 -22.98 0.93
CA LEU A 96 20.04 -23.89 1.82
C LEU A 96 19.07 -24.71 2.68
#